data_AF-A0A1Q7QSI2-F1
#
_entry.id   AF-A0A1Q7QSI2-F1
#
_cell.length_a   1.000
_cell.length_b   1.000
_cell.length_c   1.000
_cell.angle_alpha   90.00
_cell.angle_beta   90.00
_cell.angle_gamma   90.00
#
_symmetry.space_group_name_H-M   'P 1'
#
loop_
_entity.id
_entity.type
_entity.pdbx_description
1 polymer ?
#
loop_
_entity_poly.entity_id
_entity_poly.type
_entity_poly.pdbx_seq_one_letter_code
_entity_poly.pdbx_strand_id
1 'polypeptide(L)'
;MDEKWLDFKSDFSSIFQESVKDGLRNTLGETVMQTLVPLLKQTLQTYAEKPSEFHRELQFYFGFGALTLERMIVKELFQKLNLHYTSSNELDFETSMRLARKDLSLLQRGVLRK
;
A
#
# COMPACT_ATOMS: atom_id res chain seq x y z
N MET A 1 10.14 -25.05 8.96
CA MET A 1 9.99 -23.58 8.98
C MET A 1 9.10 -23.24 7.81
N ASP A 2 8.01 -22.47 7.95
CA ASP A 2 7.38 -21.68 6.85
C ASP A 2 5.95 -21.15 7.14
N GLU A 3 5.25 -21.54 8.21
CA GLU A 3 3.88 -21.02 8.45
C GLU A 3 3.84 -19.54 8.84
N LYS A 4 4.75 -19.09 9.72
CA LYS A 4 4.72 -17.71 10.25
C LYS A 4 5.02 -16.64 9.19
N TRP A 5 5.84 -16.96 8.18
CA TRP A 5 6.19 -16.04 7.09
C TRP A 5 5.06 -15.86 6.06
N LEU A 6 4.26 -16.91 5.84
CA LEU A 6 3.08 -16.85 4.98
C LEU A 6 1.99 -15.97 5.62
N ASP A 7 1.80 -16.10 6.93
CA ASP A 7 0.84 -15.29 7.70
C ASP A 7 1.17 -13.79 7.60
N PHE A 8 2.44 -13.41 7.74
CA PHE A 8 2.87 -12.01 7.60
C PHE A 8 2.69 -11.43 6.19
N LYS A 9 2.93 -12.24 5.16
CA LYS A 9 2.69 -11.83 3.78
C LYS A 9 1.20 -11.64 3.52
N SER A 10 0.38 -12.53 4.06
CA SER A 10 -1.09 -12.48 4.00
C SER A 10 -1.63 -11.23 4.73
N ASP A 11 -1.13 -10.93 5.92
CA ASP A 11 -1.53 -9.77 6.72
C ASP A 11 -1.19 -8.46 6.01
N PHE A 12 0.07 -8.30 5.58
CA PHE A 12 0.48 -7.09 4.88
C PHE A 12 -0.28 -6.91 3.57
N SER A 13 -0.45 -8.00 2.80
CA SER A 13 -1.18 -7.95 1.54
C SER A 13 -2.64 -7.54 1.75
N SER A 14 -3.32 -8.10 2.74
CA SER A 14 -4.70 -7.74 3.08
C SER A 14 -4.82 -6.26 3.45
N ILE A 15 -3.95 -5.78 4.33
CA ILE A 15 -3.94 -4.37 4.74
C ILE A 15 -3.60 -3.46 3.56
N PHE A 16 -2.67 -3.84 2.68
CA PHE A 16 -2.36 -3.11 1.46
C PHE A 16 -3.58 -3.01 0.54
N GLN A 17 -4.29 -4.12 0.30
CA GLN A 17 -5.47 -4.14 -0.55
C GLN A 17 -6.56 -3.20 -0.03
N GLU A 18 -6.81 -3.21 1.28
CA GLU A 18 -7.73 -2.26 1.91
C GLU A 18 -7.25 -0.82 1.76
N SER A 19 -5.97 -0.57 2.00
CA SER A 19 -5.38 0.78 1.90
C SER A 19 -5.47 1.34 0.49
N VAL A 20 -5.32 0.49 -0.53
CA VAL A 20 -5.52 0.90 -1.93
C VAL A 20 -7.00 1.25 -2.16
N LYS A 21 -7.92 0.39 -1.74
CA LYS A 21 -9.37 0.65 -1.92
C LYS A 21 -9.80 1.91 -1.20
N ASP A 22 -9.42 2.07 0.07
CA ASP A 22 -9.77 3.23 0.88
C ASP A 22 -9.09 4.50 0.36
N GLY A 23 -7.81 4.44 -0.03
CA GLY A 23 -7.08 5.57 -0.61
C GLY A 23 -7.69 6.06 -1.92
N LEU A 24 -8.07 5.13 -2.82
CA LEU A 24 -8.76 5.46 -4.07
C LEU A 24 -10.18 5.98 -3.80
N ARG A 25 -10.94 5.33 -2.92
CA ARG A 25 -12.30 5.74 -2.55
C ARG A 25 -12.32 7.14 -1.94
N ASN A 26 -11.42 7.42 -1.01
CA ASN A 26 -11.35 8.70 -0.31
C ASN A 26 -10.88 9.84 -1.23
N THR A 27 -10.10 9.53 -2.27
CA THR A 27 -9.57 10.55 -3.20
C THR A 27 -10.46 10.76 -4.43
N LEU A 28 -11.00 9.69 -5.00
CA LEU A 28 -11.72 9.70 -6.29
C LEU A 28 -13.21 9.38 -6.16
N GLY A 29 -13.66 8.91 -5.00
CA GLY A 29 -15.03 8.47 -4.75
C GLY A 29 -15.24 6.97 -5.00
N GLU A 30 -16.28 6.42 -4.37
CA GLU A 30 -16.63 5.00 -4.41
C GLU A 30 -16.82 4.47 -5.84
N THR A 31 -17.60 5.16 -6.66
CA THR A 31 -17.92 4.74 -8.02
C THR A 31 -16.68 4.60 -8.90
N VAL A 32 -15.76 5.56 -8.77
CA VAL A 32 -14.51 5.56 -9.53
C VAL A 32 -13.60 4.43 -9.07
N MET A 33 -13.47 4.22 -7.75
CA MET A 33 -12.71 3.09 -7.19
C MET A 33 -13.25 1.73 -7.67
N GLN A 34 -14.56 1.52 -7.60
CA GLN A 34 -15.21 0.26 -8.05
C GLN A 34 -15.04 0.02 -9.55
N THR A 35 -14.86 1.07 -10.35
CA THR A 35 -14.62 0.95 -11.79
C THR A 35 -13.14 0.68 -12.08
N LEU A 36 -12.22 1.32 -11.34
CA LEU A 36 -10.78 1.24 -11.58
C LEU A 36 -10.16 -0.07 -11.11
N VAL A 37 -10.50 -0.54 -9.92
CA VAL A 37 -9.88 -1.73 -9.33
C VAL A 37 -10.02 -2.97 -10.24
N PRO A 38 -11.17 -3.23 -10.88
CA PRO A 38 -11.32 -4.32 -11.85
C PRO A 38 -10.56 -4.12 -13.16
N LEU A 39 -10.21 -2.89 -13.53
CA LEU A 39 -9.50 -2.57 -14.78
C LEU A 39 -7.99 -2.73 -14.67
N LEU A 40 -7.45 -2.86 -13.46
CA LEU A 40 -6.03 -3.09 -13.25
C LEU A 40 -5.60 -4.42 -13.87
N LYS A 41 -4.43 -4.44 -14.51
CA LYS A 41 -3.90 -5.64 -15.17
C LYS A 41 -3.63 -6.82 -14.24
N GLN A 42 -3.44 -6.55 -12.94
CA GLN A 42 -3.15 -7.57 -11.94
C GLN A 42 -3.99 -7.36 -10.69
N THR A 43 -4.05 -8.39 -9.85
CA THR A 43 -4.72 -8.28 -8.55
C THR A 43 -3.94 -7.35 -7.62
N LEU A 44 -4.65 -6.67 -6.72
CA LEU A 44 -4.01 -5.89 -5.65
C LEU A 44 -3.09 -6.73 -4.76
N GLN A 45 -3.37 -8.03 -4.63
CA GLN A 45 -2.49 -8.97 -3.93
C GLN A 45 -1.13 -9.10 -4.63
N THR A 46 -1.12 -9.21 -5.97
CA THR A 46 0.13 -9.26 -6.75
C THR A 46 0.89 -7.95 -6.67
N TYR A 47 0.18 -6.82 -6.73
CA TYR A 47 0.77 -5.49 -6.59
C TYR A 47 1.37 -5.23 -5.20
N ALA A 48 0.84 -5.86 -4.15
CA ALA A 48 1.47 -5.79 -2.83
C ALA A 48 2.91 -6.28 -2.89
N GLU A 49 3.18 -7.34 -3.65
CA GLU A 49 4.52 -7.92 -3.84
C GLU A 49 5.40 -7.12 -4.80
N LYS A 50 4.78 -6.36 -5.71
CA LYS A 50 5.45 -5.59 -6.75
C LYS A 50 4.98 -4.13 -6.78
N PRO A 51 5.37 -3.30 -5.79
CA PRO A 51 4.97 -1.90 -5.70
C PRO A 51 5.30 -1.07 -6.94
N SER A 52 6.42 -1.36 -7.61
CA SER A 52 6.86 -0.67 -8.81
C SER A 52 5.96 -0.94 -10.02
N GLU A 53 5.38 -2.14 -10.14
CA GLU A 53 4.38 -2.43 -11.17
C GLU A 53 3.07 -1.69 -10.89
N PHE A 54 2.68 -1.55 -9.63
CA PHE A 54 1.50 -0.76 -9.25
C PHE A 54 1.68 0.73 -9.54
N HIS A 55 2.83 1.30 -9.19
CA HIS A 55 3.20 2.69 -9.54
C HIS A 55 3.06 2.93 -11.04
N ARG A 56 3.62 2.05 -11.88
CA ARG A 56 3.51 2.16 -13.35
C ARG A 56 2.06 2.09 -13.84
N GLU A 57 1.25 1.25 -13.21
CA GLU A 57 -0.16 1.11 -13.58
C GLU A 57 -0.95 2.38 -13.21
N LEU A 58 -0.74 2.92 -12.01
CA LEU A 58 -1.33 4.21 -11.63
C LEU A 58 -0.85 5.34 -12.55
N GLN A 59 0.44 5.38 -12.87
CA GLN A 59 1.01 6.37 -13.78
C GLN A 59 0.42 6.27 -15.19
N PHE A 60 0.13 5.06 -15.67
CA PHE A 60 -0.51 4.83 -16.96
C PHE A 60 -1.93 5.42 -17.01
N TYR A 61 -2.74 5.25 -15.96
CA TYR A 61 -4.12 5.75 -15.93
C TYR A 61 -4.24 7.23 -15.53
N PHE A 62 -3.37 7.72 -14.64
CA PHE A 62 -3.53 9.04 -13.99
C PHE A 62 -2.42 10.03 -14.33
N GLY A 63 -1.37 9.61 -15.05
CA GLY A 63 -0.21 10.45 -15.32
C GLY A 63 0.38 11.01 -14.02
N PHE A 64 0.57 12.32 -13.95
CA PHE A 64 1.07 13.01 -12.75
C PHE A 64 0.15 12.88 -11.53
N GLY A 65 -1.16 12.59 -11.72
CA GLY A 65 -2.11 12.34 -10.65
C GLY A 65 -1.80 11.09 -9.83
N ALA A 66 -1.05 10.14 -10.41
CA ALA A 66 -0.64 8.90 -9.73
C ALA A 66 0.10 9.17 -8.42
N LEU A 67 0.98 10.18 -8.39
CA LEU A 67 1.72 10.55 -7.19
C LEU A 67 0.82 10.97 -6.03
N THR A 68 -0.31 11.62 -6.33
CA THR A 68 -1.28 12.01 -5.30
C THR A 68 -1.99 10.77 -4.75
N LEU A 69 -2.41 9.86 -5.63
CA LEU A 69 -3.06 8.60 -5.24
C LEU A 69 -2.12 7.74 -4.41
N GLU A 70 -0.87 7.59 -4.84
CA GLU A 70 0.16 6.86 -4.10
C GLU A 70 0.36 7.41 -2.70
N ARG A 71 0.45 8.74 -2.55
CA ARG A 71 0.57 9.37 -1.23
C ARG A 71 -0.63 9.08 -0.34
N MET A 72 -1.85 9.13 -0.88
CA MET A 72 -3.06 8.83 -0.11
C MET A 72 -3.09 7.35 0.29
N ILE A 73 -2.74 6.44 -0.61
CA ILE A 73 -2.66 4.99 -0.34
C ILE A 73 -1.61 4.70 0.74
N VAL A 74 -0.43 5.29 0.65
CA VAL A 74 0.64 5.12 1.65
C VAL A 74 0.19 5.68 3.01
N LYS A 75 -0.49 6.82 3.03
CA LYS A 75 -1.03 7.39 4.26
C LYS A 75 -2.02 6.43 4.93
N GLU A 76 -2.99 5.90 4.18
CA GLU A 76 -3.94 4.90 4.67
C GLU A 76 -3.23 3.64 5.18
N LEU A 77 -2.22 3.16 4.45
CA LEU A 77 -1.43 2.00 4.82
C LEU A 77 -0.72 2.17 6.16
N PHE A 78 0.01 3.28 6.32
CA PHE A 78 0.71 3.54 7.58
C PHE A 78 -0.26 3.72 8.74
N GLN A 79 -1.40 4.37 8.51
CA GLN A 79 -2.44 4.52 9.53
C GLN A 79 -3.02 3.17 9.97
N LYS A 80 -3.38 2.28 9.02
CA LYS A 80 -3.90 0.94 9.33
C LYS A 80 -2.86 0.04 10.02
N LEU A 81 -1.59 0.19 9.66
CA LEU A 81 -0.49 -0.50 10.34
C LEU A 81 -0.11 0.13 11.70
N ASN A 82 -0.76 1.24 12.09
CA ASN A 82 -0.43 2.03 13.26
C ASN A 82 1.06 2.42 13.30
N LEU A 83 1.62 2.75 12.13
CA LEU A 83 2.98 3.22 11.92
C LEU A 83 3.01 4.75 11.85
N HIS A 84 4.15 5.33 12.23
CA HIS A 84 4.32 6.77 12.09
C HIS A 84 4.50 7.14 10.61
N TYR A 85 3.50 7.80 10.05
CA TYR A 85 3.60 8.39 8.72
C TYR A 85 4.23 9.78 8.80
N THR A 86 5.50 9.91 8.44
CA THR A 86 6.13 11.22 8.28
C THR A 86 5.75 11.77 6.91
N SER A 87 4.77 12.68 6.88
CA SER A 87 4.28 13.33 5.64
C SER A 87 5.34 14.17 4.91
N SER A 88 6.52 14.36 5.50
CA SER A 88 7.66 15.07 4.90
C SER A 88 8.55 14.19 4.01
N ASN A 89 8.27 12.89 3.92
CA ASN A 89 9.11 11.99 3.17
C ASN A 89 8.83 12.13 1.68
N GLU A 90 9.77 12.74 0.97
CA GLU A 90 9.99 12.67 -0.48
C GLU A 90 10.25 11.23 -0.98
N LEU A 91 9.88 10.22 -0.19
CA LEU A 91 10.09 8.83 -0.52
C LEU A 91 9.15 8.42 -1.62
N ASP A 92 9.71 7.79 -2.65
CA ASP A 92 8.93 7.11 -3.66
C ASP A 92 8.04 6.01 -3.04
N PHE A 93 7.04 5.61 -3.81
CA PHE A 93 6.05 4.62 -3.40
C PHE A 93 6.70 3.29 -2.99
N GLU A 94 7.70 2.84 -3.74
CA GLU A 94 8.40 1.57 -3.47
C GLU A 94 9.14 1.59 -2.13
N THR A 95 9.83 2.68 -1.83
CA THR A 95 10.55 2.86 -0.57
C THR A 95 9.59 2.94 0.61
N SER A 96 8.46 3.63 0.45
CA SER A 96 7.39 3.69 1.45
C SER A 96 6.84 2.29 1.75
N MET A 97 6.59 1.48 0.72
CA MET A 97 6.12 0.10 0.84
C MET A 97 7.15 -0.81 1.53
N ARG A 98 8.43 -0.65 1.19
CA ARG A 98 9.53 -1.40 1.82
C ARG A 98 9.66 -1.06 3.31
N LEU A 99 9.52 0.21 3.68
CA LEU A 99 9.53 0.65 5.07
C LEU A 99 8.35 0.08 5.85
N ALA A 100 7.13 0.19 5.32
CA ALA A 100 5.93 -0.36 5.96
C ALA A 100 6.06 -1.86 6.27
N ARG A 101 6.60 -2.64 5.32
CA ARG A 101 6.88 -4.07 5.51
C ARG A 101 7.92 -4.31 6.61
N LYS A 102 9.01 -3.56 6.58
CA LYS A 102 10.09 -3.67 7.57
C LYS A 102 9.57 -3.36 8.97
N ASP A 103 8.87 -2.25 9.14
CA ASP A 103 8.41 -1.80 10.44
C ASP A 103 7.31 -2.71 11.01
N LEU A 104 6.40 -3.21 10.18
CA LEU A 104 5.45 -4.25 10.56
C LEU A 104 6.18 -5.50 11.10
N SER A 105 7.22 -5.95 10.38
CA SER A 105 8.01 -7.10 10.83
C SER A 105 8.74 -6.85 12.16
N LEU A 106 9.16 -5.62 12.45
CA LEU A 106 9.82 -5.24 13.69
C LEU A 106 8.83 -5.13 14.86
N LEU A 107 7.63 -4.57 14.62
CA LEU A 107 6.53 -4.51 15.58
C LEU A 107 6.10 -5.91 16.03
N GLN A 108 5.87 -6.81 15.07
CA GLN A 108 5.43 -8.18 15.36
C GLN A 108 6.50 -9.04 16.04
N ARG A 109 7.78 -8.65 15.91
CA ARG A 109 8.91 -9.25 16.64
C ARG A 109 9.13 -8.63 18.02
N GLY A 110 8.35 -7.61 18.41
CA GLY A 110 8.49 -6.88 19.68
C GLY A 110 9.74 -5.99 19.76
N VAL A 111 10.41 -5.76 18.62
CA VAL A 111 11.64 -4.96 18.51
C VAL A 111 11.32 -3.47 18.43
N LEU A 112 10.21 -3.12 17.77
CA LEU A 112 9.66 -1.77 17.79
C LEU A 112 8.61 -1.71 18.91
N ARG A 113 8.82 -0.86 19.91
CA ARG A 113 7.82 -0.53 20.93
C ARG A 113 7.21 0.83 20.61
N LYS A 114 5.88 0.89 20.76
CA LYS A 114 5.05 2.08 20.51
C LYS A 114 5.56 3.32 21.20
#